data_AF-A0A3S4GKG8-F1
#
_entry.id   AF-A0A3S4GKG8-F1
#
_cell.length_a   1.000
_cell.length_b   1.000
_cell.length_c   1.000
_cell.angle_alpha   90.00
_cell.angle_beta   90.00
_cell.angle_gamma   90.00
#
_symmetry.space_group_name_H-M   'P 1'
#
loop_
_entity.id
_entity.type
_entity.pdbx_description
1 polymer ?
#
loop_
_entity_poly.entity_id
_entity_poly.type
_entity_poly.pdbx_seq_one_letter_code
_entity_poly.pdbx_strand_id
1 'polypeptide(L)'
;MAEDSDTGRLFVTDNSKAKTTLVLDIHSGKLLKQLDVGDSLAVQFNKKRHEIYISQRESGKVISLDASRYTLKKSWALSANPQQLAAFPPMVRRCLSPSNSPSIKTTPLKARTASYVST
;
A
#
# COMPACT_ATOMS: atom_id res chain seq x y z
N MET A 1 -3.42 1.75 -1.49
CA MET A 1 -2.41 2.09 -2.51
C MET A 1 -1.20 2.72 -1.86
N ALA A 2 -0.01 2.52 -2.41
CA ALA A 2 1.25 3.13 -1.95
C ALA A 2 2.09 3.53 -3.18
N GLU A 3 2.78 4.67 -3.10
CA GLU A 3 3.61 5.20 -4.20
C GLU A 3 5.10 5.11 -3.88
N ASP A 4 5.89 4.88 -4.91
CA ASP A 4 7.35 5.00 -4.94
C ASP A 4 7.71 6.07 -5.97
N SER A 5 7.88 7.30 -5.48
CA SER A 5 8.21 8.47 -6.29
C SER A 5 9.62 8.43 -6.91
N ASP A 6 10.52 7.59 -6.39
CA ASP A 6 11.91 7.55 -6.89
C ASP A 6 12.03 6.73 -8.16
N THR A 7 11.29 5.64 -8.23
CA THR A 7 11.33 4.70 -9.37
C THR A 7 10.11 4.81 -10.28
N GLY A 8 9.12 5.62 -9.90
CA GLY A 8 7.89 5.78 -10.66
C GLY A 8 6.93 4.60 -10.53
N ARG A 9 6.89 3.92 -9.38
CA ARG A 9 6.04 2.73 -9.17
C ARG A 9 4.87 3.02 -8.24
N LEU A 10 3.73 2.40 -8.54
CA LEU A 10 2.52 2.46 -7.73
C LEU A 10 2.09 1.04 -7.35
N PHE A 11 1.95 0.82 -6.06
CA PHE A 11 1.47 -0.43 -5.48
C PHE A 11 -0.02 -0.30 -5.16
N VAL A 12 -0.85 -1.11 -5.81
CA VAL A 12 -2.31 -1.13 -5.64
C VAL A 12 -2.73 -2.51 -5.22
N THR A 13 -3.38 -2.62 -4.07
CA THR A 13 -3.99 -3.86 -3.59
C THR A 13 -5.38 -3.98 -4.19
N ASP A 14 -5.60 -5.04 -4.96
CA ASP A 14 -6.94 -5.42 -5.38
C ASP A 14 -7.61 -6.23 -4.27
N ASN A 15 -8.64 -5.66 -3.63
CA ASN A 15 -9.45 -6.35 -2.61
C ASN A 15 -10.66 -7.07 -3.24
N SER A 16 -10.69 -7.21 -4.56
CA SER A 16 -11.73 -7.94 -5.28
C SER A 16 -11.42 -9.44 -5.28
N LYS A 17 -11.98 -10.20 -6.24
CA LYS A 17 -11.84 -11.66 -6.31
C LYS A 17 -10.39 -12.15 -6.37
N ALA A 18 -9.47 -11.38 -6.95
CA ALA A 18 -8.08 -11.79 -7.09
C ALA A 18 -7.27 -11.65 -5.79
N LYS A 19 -7.63 -10.70 -4.91
CA LYS A 19 -6.93 -10.46 -3.63
C LYS A 19 -5.40 -10.30 -3.78
N THR A 20 -4.93 -9.74 -4.90
CA THR A 20 -3.50 -9.61 -5.24
C THR A 20 -3.02 -8.16 -5.11
N THR A 21 -1.69 -7.96 -5.18
CA THR A 21 -1.11 -6.61 -5.23
C THR A 21 -0.51 -6.36 -6.60
N LEU A 22 -0.97 -5.31 -7.26
CA LEU A 22 -0.52 -4.86 -8.57
C LEU A 22 0.55 -3.79 -8.41
N VAL A 23 1.58 -3.86 -9.25
CA VAL A 23 2.65 -2.87 -9.40
C VAL A 23 2.45 -2.21 -10.74
N LEU A 24 2.17 -0.93 -10.73
CA LEU A 24 1.91 -0.11 -11.91
C LEU A 24 3.00 0.94 -12.08
N ASP A 25 3.22 1.37 -13.30
CA ASP A 25 4.05 2.53 -13.63
C ASP A 25 3.21 3.81 -13.51
N ILE A 26 3.69 4.80 -12.75
CA ILE A 26 2.92 6.04 -12.52
C ILE A 26 2.87 6.95 -13.75
N HIS A 27 3.84 6.85 -14.64
CA HIS A 27 3.97 7.74 -15.79
C HIS A 27 3.08 7.29 -16.95
N SER A 28 3.00 5.98 -17.15
CA SER A 28 2.30 5.34 -18.27
C SER A 28 1.03 4.60 -17.85
N GLY A 29 0.82 4.36 -16.56
CA GLY A 29 -0.30 3.57 -16.04
C GLY A 29 -0.21 2.07 -16.38
N LYS A 30 0.92 1.61 -16.90
CA LYS A 30 1.10 0.21 -17.31
C LYS A 30 1.30 -0.70 -16.10
N LEU A 31 0.73 -1.89 -16.16
CA LEU A 31 1.01 -2.93 -15.18
C LEU A 31 2.43 -3.46 -15.38
N LEU A 32 3.30 -3.22 -14.40
CA LEU A 32 4.67 -3.71 -14.37
C LEU A 32 4.75 -5.15 -13.83
N LYS A 33 4.01 -5.42 -12.75
CA LYS A 33 4.04 -6.72 -12.09
C LYS A 33 2.78 -6.99 -11.30
N GLN A 34 2.39 -8.26 -11.22
CA GLN A 34 1.40 -8.73 -10.27
C GLN A 34 2.10 -9.56 -9.18
N LEU A 35 1.78 -9.27 -7.93
CA LEU A 35 2.28 -9.95 -6.75
C LEU A 35 1.20 -10.89 -6.24
N ASP A 36 1.40 -12.19 -6.45
CA ASP A 36 0.50 -13.26 -6.02
C ASP A 36 0.75 -13.64 -4.56
N VAL A 37 0.65 -12.64 -3.69
CA VAL A 37 0.83 -12.82 -2.24
C VAL A 37 -0.46 -13.23 -1.52
N GLY A 38 -1.61 -13.15 -2.20
CA GLY A 38 -2.92 -13.50 -1.67
C GLY A 38 -3.41 -12.58 -0.55
N ASP A 39 -4.72 -12.63 -0.31
CA ASP A 39 -5.43 -11.95 0.78
C ASP A 39 -5.08 -10.48 1.02
N SER A 40 -4.60 -9.78 -0.01
CA SER A 40 -4.01 -8.45 0.11
C SER A 40 -5.06 -7.41 0.49
N LEU A 41 -4.86 -6.75 1.62
CA LEU A 41 -5.77 -5.73 2.15
C LEU A 41 -5.22 -4.32 1.94
N ALA A 42 -4.07 -4.05 2.54
CA ALA A 42 -3.41 -2.74 2.47
C ALA A 42 -1.95 -2.94 2.13
N VAL A 43 -1.39 -1.96 1.41
CA VAL A 43 0.02 -1.92 1.04
C VAL A 43 0.63 -0.63 1.52
N GLN A 44 1.86 -0.71 2.02
CA GLN A 44 2.68 0.43 2.41
C GLN A 44 4.11 0.23 1.90
N PHE A 45 4.64 1.25 1.25
CA PHE A 45 6.02 1.26 0.79
C PHE A 45 6.94 1.99 1.76
N ASN A 46 8.10 1.42 2.04
CA ASN A 46 9.17 2.02 2.83
C ASN A 46 10.36 2.36 1.94
N LYS A 47 10.45 3.64 1.54
CA LYS A 47 11.58 4.17 0.81
C LYS A 47 12.93 4.02 1.54
N LYS A 48 12.97 4.15 2.87
CA LYS A 48 14.24 4.07 3.63
C LYS A 48 14.85 2.66 3.64
N ARG A 49 14.03 1.62 3.56
CA ARG A 49 14.48 0.21 3.61
C ARG A 49 14.27 -0.55 2.31
N HIS A 50 13.69 0.11 1.30
CA HIS A 50 13.30 -0.52 0.03
C HIS A 50 12.41 -1.75 0.27
N GLU A 51 11.40 -1.60 1.13
CA GLU A 51 10.53 -2.69 1.56
C GLU A 51 9.06 -2.36 1.29
N ILE A 52 8.30 -3.35 0.84
CA ILE A 52 6.85 -3.26 0.66
C ILE A 52 6.20 -4.08 1.77
N TYR A 53 5.31 -3.47 2.52
CA TYR A 53 4.54 -4.12 3.58
C TYR A 53 3.12 -4.34 3.07
N ILE A 54 2.64 -5.58 3.13
CA ILE A 54 1.28 -5.94 2.72
C ILE A 54 0.58 -6.60 3.90
N SER A 55 -0.57 -6.06 4.28
CA SER A 55 -1.43 -6.71 5.27
C SER A 55 -2.36 -7.70 4.58
N GLN A 56 -2.55 -8.86 5.21
CA GLN A 56 -3.44 -9.92 4.78
C GLN A 56 -4.62 -10.01 5.74
N ARG A 57 -5.84 -9.79 5.23
CA ARG A 57 -7.05 -9.76 6.08
C ARG A 57 -7.43 -11.16 6.56
N GLU A 58 -7.70 -12.06 5.62
CA GLU A 58 -8.21 -13.41 5.93
C GLU A 58 -7.17 -14.22 6.68
N SER A 59 -5.92 -14.16 6.21
CA SER A 59 -4.80 -14.86 6.85
C SER A 59 -4.40 -14.24 8.20
N GLY A 60 -4.80 -13.00 8.48
CA GLY A 60 -4.46 -12.29 9.72
C GLY A 60 -2.95 -12.08 9.88
N LYS A 61 -2.25 -11.71 8.80
CA LYS A 61 -0.78 -11.54 8.82
C LYS A 61 -0.37 -10.25 8.15
N VAL A 62 0.86 -9.80 8.40
CA VAL A 62 1.53 -8.77 7.60
C VAL A 62 2.79 -9.37 7.03
N ILE A 63 3.02 -9.19 5.75
CA ILE A 63 4.24 -9.61 5.07
C ILE A 63 5.07 -8.40 4.67
N SER A 64 6.38 -8.54 4.66
CA SER A 64 7.34 -7.61 4.07
C SER A 64 8.01 -8.27 2.89
N LEU A 65 8.01 -7.57 1.77
CA LEU A 65 8.66 -7.93 0.53
C LEU A 65 9.80 -6.96 0.24
N ASP A 66 10.79 -7.44 -0.48
CA ASP A 66 11.84 -6.62 -1.08
C ASP A 66 11.27 -5.81 -2.25
N ALA A 67 11.49 -4.49 -2.29
CA ALA A 67 10.94 -3.66 -3.37
C ALA A 67 11.68 -3.82 -4.71
N SER A 68 12.92 -4.34 -4.71
CA SER A 68 13.70 -4.54 -5.93
C SER A 68 13.42 -5.90 -6.54
N ARG A 69 13.34 -6.95 -5.70
CA ARG A 69 13.15 -8.34 -6.16
C ARG A 69 11.72 -8.87 -6.00
N TYR A 70 10.87 -8.15 -5.29
CA TYR A 70 9.51 -8.59 -4.90
C TYR A 70 9.48 -9.92 -4.14
N THR A 71 10.58 -10.25 -3.46
CA THR A 71 10.72 -11.49 -2.69
C THR A 71 10.28 -11.31 -1.25
N LEU A 72 9.59 -12.30 -0.69
CA LEU A 72 9.18 -12.31 0.71
C LEU A 72 10.40 -12.27 1.63
N LYS A 73 10.51 -11.22 2.44
CA LYS A 73 11.57 -11.06 3.44
C LYS A 73 11.12 -11.56 4.80
N LYS A 74 9.89 -11.21 5.21
CA LYS A 74 9.39 -11.53 6.54
C LYS A 74 7.88 -11.62 6.56
N SER A 75 7.35 -12.46 7.43
CA SER A 75 5.92 -12.57 7.72
C SER A 75 5.71 -12.46 9.22
N TRP A 76 4.66 -11.75 9.61
CA TRP A 76 4.25 -11.52 10.98
C TRP A 76 2.80 -11.95 11.12
N ALA A 77 2.54 -12.97 11.93
CA ALA A 77 1.17 -13.36 12.26
C ALA A 77 0.60 -12.40 13.30
N LEU A 78 -0.57 -11.85 13.02
CA LEU A 78 -1.34 -11.02 13.94
C LEU A 78 -2.19 -11.97 14.77
N SER A 79 -1.67 -12.44 15.90
CA SER A 79 -2.58 -13.02 16.88
C SER A 79 -3.43 -11.88 17.46
N ALA A 80 -4.72 -12.13 17.70
CA ALA A 80 -5.68 -11.14 18.18
C ALA A 80 -5.36 -10.57 19.59
N ASN A 81 -4.20 -10.89 20.17
CA ASN A 81 -3.82 -10.42 21.49
C ASN A 81 -3.23 -8.99 21.43
N PRO A 82 -3.87 -7.99 22.08
CA PRO A 82 -3.44 -6.60 22.04
C PRO A 82 -2.03 -6.38 22.60
N GLN A 83 -1.55 -7.25 23.51
CA GLN A 83 -0.19 -7.19 24.05
C GLN A 83 0.90 -7.44 22.99
N GLN A 84 0.62 -8.23 21.95
CA GLN A 84 1.61 -8.52 20.89
C GLN A 84 1.76 -7.37 19.88
N LEU A 85 0.80 -6.44 19.80
CA LEU A 85 0.87 -5.32 18.86
C LEU A 85 2.12 -4.45 19.09
N ALA A 86 2.57 -4.36 20.35
CA ALA A 86 3.75 -3.60 20.73
C ALA A 86 5.07 -4.19 20.21
N ALA A 87 5.10 -5.50 19.95
CA ALA A 87 6.29 -6.21 19.46
C ALA A 87 6.51 -6.04 17.94
N PHE A 88 5.51 -5.53 17.20
CA PHE A 88 5.67 -5.31 15.77
C PHE A 88 6.48 -4.04 15.46
N PRO A 89 7.20 -4.03 14.32
CA PRO A 89 7.80 -2.80 13.81
C PRO A 89 6.76 -1.67 13.73
N PRO A 90 7.15 -0.41 13.98
CA PRO A 90 6.23 0.74 13.92
C PRO A 90 5.51 0.85 12.57
N MET A 91 6.13 0.37 11.48
CA MET A 91 5.53 0.34 10.15
C MET A 91 4.43 -0.71 10.02
N VAL A 92 4.66 -1.90 10.57
CA VAL A 92 3.64 -2.95 10.64
C VAL A 92 2.45 -2.45 11.47
N ARG A 93 2.69 -1.80 12.61
CA ARG A 93 1.64 -1.13 13.40
C ARG A 93 0.86 -0.09 12.59
N ARG A 94 1.52 0.68 11.72
CA ARG A 94 0.87 1.69 10.87
C ARG A 94 0.01 1.05 9.76
N CYS A 95 0.39 -0.09 9.21
CA CYS A 95 -0.46 -0.85 8.29
C CYS A 95 -1.71 -1.45 8.97
N LEU A 96 -1.67 -1.62 10.30
CA LEU A 96 -2.75 -2.21 11.11
C LEU A 96 -3.75 -1.19 11.63
N SER A 97 -3.43 0.11 11.61
CA SER A 97 -4.38 1.16 11.94
C SER A 97 -5.22 1.51 10.70
N PRO A 98 -6.50 1.12 10.60
CA PRO A 98 -7.36 1.48 9.46
C PRO A 98 -7.59 2.99 9.34
N SER A 99 -7.27 3.79 10.38
CA SER A 99 -7.39 5.25 10.34
C SER A 99 -6.27 5.95 9.56
N ASN A 100 -5.27 5.22 9.07
CA ASN A 100 -4.17 5.78 8.29
C ASN A 100 -3.98 5.01 6.97
N SER A 101 -5.10 4.74 6.27
CA SER A 101 -5.10 4.98 4.83
C SER A 101 -4.31 6.26 4.58
N PRO A 102 -3.45 6.37 3.56
CA PRO A 102 -3.24 7.69 3.02
C PRO A 102 -4.65 8.15 2.60
N SER A 103 -5.33 8.90 3.46
CA SER A 103 -5.93 10.12 2.96
C SER A 103 -4.80 10.68 2.13
N ILE A 104 -4.97 10.62 0.80
CA ILE A 104 -4.52 11.71 -0.04
C ILE A 104 -4.76 12.91 0.86
N LYS A 105 -3.69 13.57 1.33
CA LYS A 105 -3.87 14.92 1.80
C LYS A 105 -4.38 15.59 0.55
N THR A 106 -5.70 15.66 0.40
CA THR A 106 -6.36 16.60 -0.46
C THR A 106 -6.03 17.90 0.21
N THR A 107 -4.80 18.37 -0.01
CA THR A 107 -4.55 19.78 -0.15
C THR A 107 -5.65 20.21 -1.10
N PRO A 108 -6.64 21.01 -0.67
CA PRO A 108 -7.65 21.47 -1.59
C PRO A 108 -6.87 22.16 -2.71
N LEU A 109 -6.89 21.58 -3.91
CA LEU A 109 -6.53 22.33 -5.10
C LEU A 109 -7.47 23.52 -5.04
N LYS A 110 -6.94 24.71 -4.79
CA LYS A 110 -7.70 25.94 -4.78
C LYS A 110 -8.40 26.00 -6.13
N ALA A 111 -9.69 25.71 -6.16
CA ALA A 111 -10.49 25.70 -7.36
C ALA A 111 -10.42 27.11 -7.95
N ARG A 112 -9.63 27.30 -9.01
CA ARG A 112 -9.76 28.46 -9.86
C ARG A 112 -10.98 28.19 -10.72
N THR A 113 -12.09 28.77 -10.32
CA THR A 113 -13.32 28.86 -11.10
C THR A 113 -13.00 29.36 -12.51
N ALA A 114 -13.09 28.49 -13.51
CA ALA A 114 -13.21 28.90 -14.89
C ALA A 114 -14.70 29.18 -15.13
N SER A 115 -15.08 30.45 -15.01
CA SER A 115 -16.43 30.90 -15.38
C SER A 115 -16.59 30.77 -16.90
N TYR A 116 -17.42 29.83 -17.33
CA TYR A 116 -17.86 29.73 -18.72
C TYR A 116 -19.00 30.75 -18.90
N VAL A 117 -18.76 31.80 -19.69
CA VAL A 117 -19.80 32.73 -20.15
C VAL A 117 -20.29 32.21 -21.49
N SER A 118 -21.57 31.90 -21.60
CA SER A 118 -22.25 31.73 -22.89
C SER A 118 -23.20 32.90 -23.08
N THR A 119 -23.00 33.63 -24.17
CA THR A 119 -23.92 34.61 -24.79
C THR A 119 -25.22 33.97 -25.21
#